data_AF-A0A4R0HKY0-F1
#
_entry.id   AF-A0A4R0HKY0-F1
#
_cell.length_a   1.000
_cell.length_b   1.000
_cell.length_c   1.000
_cell.angle_alpha   90.00
_cell.angle_beta   90.00
_cell.angle_gamma   90.00
#
_symmetry.space_group_name_H-M   'P 1'
#
loop_
_entity.id
_entity.type
_entity.pdbx_description
1 polymer ?
#
loop_
_entity_poly.entity_id
_entity_poly.type
_entity_poly.pdbx_seq_one_letter_code
_entity_poly.pdbx_strand_id
1 'polypeptide(L)'
;MTPSEPAGAYAPPSPARSVPVVRTTPTMPMLSLSAAGTKYLQITRPYNVALERFEKAANENMSLTTLQARAKAVAAANLAEYSALRSVVWPAKVSTQMRALAKADAAARPQWLLAAAAGTKSEMADHVQRATAAGGKAPSTQIRQLLGLPKYDEKDYS
;
A
#
# COMPACT_ATOMS: atom_id res chain seq x y z
N MET A 1 -75.90 44.28 34.21
CA MET A 1 -76.29 43.02 33.55
C MET A 1 -75.02 42.30 33.12
N THR A 2 -74.70 41.18 33.75
CA THR A 2 -73.70 40.18 33.31
C THR A 2 -74.22 39.42 32.07
N PRO A 3 -73.45 38.54 31.38
CA PRO A 3 -71.99 38.31 31.28
C PRO A 3 -71.54 38.13 29.79
N SER A 4 -70.26 37.84 29.52
CA SER A 4 -69.83 36.81 28.53
C SER A 4 -68.30 36.72 28.47
N GLU A 5 -67.78 35.72 29.16
CA GLU A 5 -66.43 35.19 29.01
C GLU A 5 -66.54 33.99 28.05
N PRO A 6 -65.79 33.93 26.94
CA PRO A 6 -65.66 32.70 26.18
C PRO A 6 -64.39 31.95 26.58
N ALA A 7 -64.61 30.70 26.98
CA ALA A 7 -63.62 29.66 27.12
C ALA A 7 -63.05 29.21 25.76
N GLY A 8 -61.81 28.70 25.78
CA GLY A 8 -61.16 27.95 24.70
C GLY A 8 -59.95 28.69 24.11
N ALA A 9 -58.75 28.13 23.99
CA ALA A 9 -58.39 26.73 23.82
C ALA A 9 -56.99 26.45 24.36
N TYR A 10 -56.83 25.33 25.07
CA TYR A 10 -55.54 24.69 25.25
C TYR A 10 -55.03 24.21 23.88
N ALA A 11 -53.97 24.82 23.38
CA ALA A 11 -53.24 24.31 22.22
C ALA A 11 -52.30 23.17 22.68
N PRO A 12 -52.32 21.97 22.05
CA PRO A 12 -51.31 20.96 22.32
C PRO A 12 -49.96 21.39 21.73
N PRO A 13 -48.81 21.02 22.35
CA PRO A 13 -47.51 21.28 21.75
C PRO A 13 -47.35 20.44 20.48
N SER A 14 -47.05 21.09 19.36
CA SER A 14 -46.70 20.45 18.10
C SER A 14 -45.52 19.48 18.27
N PRO A 15 -45.56 18.26 17.72
CA PRO A 15 -44.40 17.38 17.74
C PRO A 15 -43.27 17.98 16.90
N ALA A 16 -42.08 17.99 17.48
CA ALA A 16 -40.86 18.46 16.83
C ALA A 16 -40.66 17.74 15.49
N ARG A 17 -40.53 18.53 14.41
CA ARG A 17 -40.18 18.04 13.09
C ARG A 17 -38.75 17.50 13.16
N SER A 18 -38.58 16.19 13.24
CA SER A 18 -37.30 15.52 13.06
C SER A 18 -36.78 15.83 11.67
N VAL A 19 -35.88 16.81 11.58
CA VAL A 19 -35.07 17.04 10.38
C VAL A 19 -34.17 15.81 10.20
N PRO A 20 -34.15 15.19 9.02
CA PRO A 20 -33.17 14.16 8.75
C PRO A 20 -31.78 14.80 8.82
N VAL A 21 -31.01 14.45 9.85
CA VAL A 21 -29.58 14.76 9.90
C VAL A 21 -28.94 13.98 8.77
N VAL A 22 -28.69 14.65 7.65
CA VAL A 22 -27.81 14.14 6.59
C VAL A 22 -26.44 13.98 7.23
N ARG A 23 -26.11 12.75 7.66
CA ARG A 23 -24.74 12.38 8.01
C ARG A 23 -23.93 12.48 6.71
N THR A 24 -23.30 13.63 6.48
CA THR A 24 -22.16 13.70 5.58
C THR A 24 -21.06 12.84 6.19
N THR A 25 -21.01 11.57 5.80
CA THR A 25 -19.80 10.77 5.99
C THR A 25 -18.64 11.58 5.42
N PRO A 26 -17.55 11.80 6.17
CA PRO A 26 -16.38 12.46 5.62
C PRO A 26 -15.86 11.59 4.48
N THR A 27 -16.13 12.01 3.25
CA THR A 27 -15.53 11.44 2.06
C THR A 27 -14.06 11.81 2.13
N MET A 28 -13.23 10.90 2.62
CA MET A 28 -11.78 11.08 2.60
C MET A 28 -11.41 11.47 1.16
N PRO A 29 -10.82 12.65 0.93
CA PRO A 29 -10.56 13.10 -0.42
C PRO A 29 -9.63 12.10 -1.10
N MET A 30 -10.08 11.56 -2.23
CA MET A 30 -9.26 10.66 -3.06
C MET A 30 -7.96 11.38 -3.41
N LEU A 31 -6.83 10.68 -3.33
CA LEU A 31 -5.53 11.28 -3.62
C LEU A 31 -5.52 11.93 -5.01
N SER A 32 -4.89 13.09 -5.14
CA SER A 32 -4.52 13.59 -6.47
C SER A 32 -3.47 12.66 -7.09
N LEU A 33 -3.30 12.68 -8.42
CA LEU A 33 -2.28 11.84 -9.07
C LEU A 33 -0.86 12.16 -8.58
N SER A 34 -0.55 13.44 -8.35
CA SER A 34 0.74 13.87 -7.78
C SER A 34 0.93 13.32 -6.36
N ALA A 35 -0.07 13.45 -5.49
CA ALA A 35 0.00 12.92 -4.13
C ALA A 35 0.10 11.38 -4.11
N ALA A 36 -0.58 10.70 -5.05
CA ALA A 36 -0.44 9.26 -5.25
C ALA A 36 0.98 8.89 -5.72
N GLY A 37 1.59 9.71 -6.58
CA GLY A 37 3.00 9.59 -6.98
C GLY A 37 3.94 9.61 -5.78
N THR A 38 3.84 10.64 -4.94
CA THR A 38 4.63 10.76 -3.71
C THR A 38 4.39 9.58 -2.78
N LYS A 39 3.13 9.19 -2.58
CA LYS A 39 2.78 8.07 -1.69
C LYS A 39 3.34 6.74 -2.19
N TYR A 40 3.27 6.48 -3.49
CA TYR A 40 3.84 5.29 -4.12
C TYR A 40 5.36 5.20 -3.89
N LEU A 41 6.09 6.28 -4.10
CA LEU A 41 7.54 6.32 -3.84
C LEU A 41 7.85 6.08 -2.36
N GLN A 42 7.09 6.69 -1.45
CA GLN A 42 7.26 6.46 -0.01
C GLN A 42 7.04 5.00 0.39
N ILE A 43 6.03 4.35 -0.19
CA ILE A 43 5.67 2.96 0.11
C ILE A 43 6.71 1.98 -0.43
N THR A 44 7.19 2.21 -1.66
CA THR A 44 8.08 1.27 -2.36
C THR A 44 9.56 1.40 -1.97
N ARG A 45 9.98 2.59 -1.52
CA ARG A 45 11.38 2.88 -1.21
C ARG A 45 12.03 1.90 -0.21
N PRO A 46 11.40 1.51 0.92
CA PRO A 46 12.01 0.56 1.85
C PRO A 46 12.31 -0.80 1.23
N TYR A 47 11.43 -1.30 0.36
CA TYR A 47 11.65 -2.56 -0.36
C TYR A 47 12.83 -2.42 -1.33
N ASN A 48 12.86 -1.36 -2.16
CA ASN A 48 13.94 -1.13 -3.11
C ASN A 48 15.30 -1.01 -2.41
N VAL A 49 15.40 -0.29 -1.29
CA VAL A 49 16.64 -0.20 -0.49
C VAL A 49 17.06 -1.56 0.06
N ALA A 50 16.11 -2.37 0.55
CA ALA A 50 16.43 -3.70 1.06
C ALA A 50 16.93 -4.62 -0.06
N LEU A 51 16.30 -4.56 -1.23
CA LEU A 51 16.65 -5.32 -2.41
C LEU A 51 18.06 -4.97 -2.91
N GLU A 52 18.36 -3.67 -3.09
CA GLU A 52 19.70 -3.21 -3.49
C GLU A 52 20.79 -3.67 -2.53
N ARG A 53 20.53 -3.61 -1.22
CA ARG A 53 21.50 -4.09 -0.21
C ARG A 53 21.71 -5.60 -0.27
N PHE A 54 20.69 -6.36 -0.64
CA PHE A 54 20.82 -7.79 -0.88
C PHE A 54 21.66 -8.04 -2.15
N GLU A 55 21.34 -7.37 -3.25
CA GLU A 55 22.01 -7.53 -4.54
C GLU A 55 23.48 -7.12 -4.47
N LYS A 56 23.81 -6.00 -3.81
CA LYS A 56 25.20 -5.63 -3.53
C LYS A 56 25.94 -6.69 -2.73
N ALA A 57 25.33 -7.20 -1.65
CA ALA A 57 25.95 -8.25 -0.85
C ALA A 57 26.17 -9.55 -1.66
N ALA A 58 25.25 -9.88 -2.57
CA ALA A 58 25.37 -11.02 -3.48
C ALA A 58 26.50 -10.82 -4.49
N ASN A 59 26.58 -9.63 -5.10
CA ASN A 59 27.62 -9.25 -6.06
C ASN A 59 29.01 -9.20 -5.44
N GLU A 60 29.12 -8.77 -4.18
CA GLU A 60 30.35 -8.79 -3.38
C GLU A 60 30.67 -10.18 -2.81
N ASN A 61 29.88 -11.20 -3.17
CA ASN A 61 30.03 -12.59 -2.73
C ASN A 61 30.12 -12.75 -1.19
N MET A 62 29.39 -11.91 -0.45
CA MET A 62 29.37 -11.94 1.02
C MET A 62 28.96 -13.32 1.57
N SER A 63 29.21 -13.53 2.86
CA SER A 63 28.90 -14.79 3.55
C SER A 63 27.42 -15.18 3.41
N LEU A 64 27.12 -16.49 3.45
CA LEU A 64 25.75 -16.99 3.41
C LEU A 64 24.89 -16.37 4.53
N THR A 65 25.43 -16.27 5.75
CA THR A 65 24.73 -15.65 6.89
C THR A 65 24.37 -14.20 6.63
N THR A 66 25.27 -13.43 6.01
CA THR A 66 24.99 -12.05 5.62
C THR A 66 23.85 -11.99 4.60
N LEU A 67 23.88 -12.85 3.58
CA LEU A 67 22.84 -12.90 2.55
C LEU A 67 21.48 -13.34 3.13
N GLN A 68 21.46 -14.30 4.05
CA GLN A 68 20.24 -14.73 4.75
C GLN A 68 19.62 -13.58 5.53
N ALA A 69 20.44 -12.82 6.27
CA ALA A 69 19.96 -11.64 7.00
C ALA A 69 19.40 -10.56 6.07
N ARG A 70 20.03 -10.34 4.91
CA ARG A 70 19.54 -9.40 3.89
C ARG A 70 18.25 -9.89 3.24
N ALA A 71 18.15 -11.16 2.86
CA ALA A 71 16.92 -11.75 2.32
C ALA A 71 15.75 -11.65 3.31
N LYS A 72 16.01 -11.84 4.61
CA LYS A 72 15.02 -11.62 5.67
C LYS A 72 14.54 -10.18 5.72
N ALA A 73 15.45 -9.20 5.56
CA ALA A 73 15.09 -7.79 5.49
C ALA A 73 14.24 -7.47 4.25
N VAL A 74 14.56 -8.06 3.09
CA VAL A 74 13.73 -7.94 1.86
C VAL A 74 12.33 -8.50 2.11
N ALA A 75 12.21 -9.70 2.70
CA ALA A 75 10.92 -10.30 3.01
C ALA A 75 10.06 -9.43 3.95
N ALA A 76 10.69 -8.79 4.94
CA ALA A 76 10.01 -7.89 5.87
C ALA A 76 9.56 -6.59 5.18
N ALA A 77 10.41 -5.99 4.35
CA ALA A 77 10.08 -4.79 3.60
C ALA A 77 8.97 -5.05 2.56
N ASN A 78 9.01 -6.21 1.89
CA ASN A 78 7.99 -6.63 0.94
C ASN A 78 6.61 -6.80 1.61
N LEU A 79 6.57 -7.36 2.83
CA LEU A 79 5.33 -7.41 3.62
C LEU A 79 4.80 -6.01 3.95
N ALA A 80 5.67 -5.11 4.37
CA ALA A 80 5.28 -3.75 4.72
C ALA A 80 4.74 -2.99 3.50
N GLU A 81 5.39 -3.13 2.34
CA GLU A 81 4.94 -2.60 1.06
C GLU A 81 3.56 -3.15 0.69
N TYR A 82 3.40 -4.47 0.67
CA TYR A 82 2.12 -5.13 0.42
C TYR A 82 0.99 -4.57 1.28
N SER A 83 1.20 -4.49 2.60
CA SER A 83 0.20 -3.99 3.54
C SER A 83 -0.13 -2.52 3.29
N ALA A 84 0.89 -1.69 3.02
CA ALA A 84 0.72 -0.28 2.75
C ALA A 84 -0.04 -0.04 1.43
N LEU A 85 0.31 -0.76 0.36
CA LEU A 85 -0.38 -0.68 -0.93
C LEU A 85 -1.88 -0.99 -0.81
N ARG A 86 -2.25 -1.96 0.04
CA ARG A 86 -3.65 -2.32 0.29
C ARG A 86 -4.40 -1.34 1.19
N SER A 87 -3.70 -0.59 2.02
CA SER A 87 -4.31 0.37 2.97
C SER A 87 -4.69 1.72 2.34
N VAL A 88 -4.18 2.01 1.15
CA VAL A 88 -4.38 3.31 0.49
C VAL A 88 -5.54 3.24 -0.49
N VAL A 89 -6.41 4.25 -0.44
CA VAL A 89 -7.42 4.48 -1.48
C VAL A 89 -6.76 5.18 -2.66
N TRP A 90 -6.39 4.38 -3.66
CA TRP A 90 -5.71 4.86 -4.86
C TRP A 90 -6.67 5.50 -5.88
N PRO A 91 -6.23 6.48 -6.67
CA PRO A 91 -6.99 6.99 -7.80
C PRO A 91 -7.36 5.87 -8.77
N ALA A 92 -8.56 5.92 -9.35
CA ALA A 92 -9.06 4.89 -10.27
C ALA A 92 -8.04 4.53 -11.37
N LYS A 93 -7.37 5.55 -11.92
CA LYS A 93 -6.35 5.45 -12.97
C LYS A 93 -5.20 4.47 -12.66
N VAL A 94 -4.85 4.28 -11.39
CA VAL A 94 -3.73 3.40 -10.96
C VAL A 94 -4.16 2.25 -10.04
N SER A 95 -5.41 2.26 -9.59
CA SER A 95 -5.90 1.33 -8.56
C SER A 95 -5.71 -0.15 -8.94
N THR A 96 -5.94 -0.50 -10.20
CA THR A 96 -5.76 -1.88 -10.71
C THR A 96 -4.31 -2.31 -10.65
N GLN A 97 -3.39 -1.45 -11.06
CA GLN A 97 -1.96 -1.71 -11.06
C GLN A 97 -1.41 -1.79 -9.62
N MET A 98 -1.90 -0.96 -8.70
CA MET A 98 -1.53 -1.06 -7.27
C MET A 98 -1.96 -2.38 -6.65
N ARG A 99 -3.15 -2.89 -6.99
CA ARG A 99 -3.59 -4.23 -6.57
C ARG A 99 -2.72 -5.33 -7.19
N ALA A 100 -2.31 -5.17 -8.44
CA ALA A 100 -1.43 -6.12 -9.11
C ALA A 100 -0.02 -6.14 -8.50
N LEU A 101 0.54 -4.97 -8.14
CA LEU A 101 1.80 -4.87 -7.41
C LEU A 101 1.71 -5.59 -6.06
N ALA A 102 0.69 -5.29 -5.25
CA ALA A 102 0.49 -5.99 -3.99
C ALA A 102 0.33 -7.52 -4.17
N LYS A 103 -0.30 -7.97 -5.26
CA LYS A 103 -0.39 -9.41 -5.57
C LYS A 103 0.99 -10.00 -5.91
N ALA A 104 1.83 -9.27 -6.64
CA ALA A 104 3.20 -9.69 -6.94
C ALA A 104 4.05 -9.78 -5.66
N ASP A 105 3.93 -8.82 -4.74
CA ASP A 105 4.59 -8.84 -3.43
C ASP A 105 4.20 -10.10 -2.63
N ALA A 106 2.89 -10.34 -2.52
CA ALA A 106 2.38 -11.51 -1.83
C ALA A 106 2.91 -12.83 -2.42
N ALA A 107 3.12 -12.89 -3.74
CA ALA A 107 3.68 -14.05 -4.42
C ALA A 107 5.21 -14.19 -4.25
N ALA A 108 5.95 -13.08 -4.19
CA ALA A 108 7.40 -13.07 -4.01
C ALA A 108 7.82 -13.36 -2.57
N ARG A 109 7.05 -12.89 -1.58
CA ARG A 109 7.40 -12.97 -0.14
C ARG A 109 7.77 -14.39 0.34
N PRO A 110 7.03 -15.48 0.03
CA PRO A 110 7.41 -16.82 0.47
C PRO A 110 8.79 -17.24 -0.05
N GLN A 111 9.15 -16.82 -1.27
CA GLN A 111 10.46 -17.13 -1.85
C GLN A 111 11.57 -16.36 -1.16
N TRP A 112 11.35 -15.10 -0.76
CA TRP A 112 12.31 -14.36 0.06
C TRP A 112 12.52 -14.98 1.44
N LEU A 113 11.48 -15.53 2.06
CA LEU A 113 11.59 -16.24 3.32
C LEU A 113 12.38 -17.55 3.16
N LEU A 114 12.18 -18.29 2.07
CA LEU A 114 12.95 -19.49 1.76
C LEU A 114 14.41 -19.16 1.45
N ALA A 115 14.68 -18.09 0.69
CA ALA A 115 16.02 -17.59 0.46
C ALA A 115 16.74 -17.24 1.78
N ALA A 116 16.03 -16.65 2.74
CA ALA A 116 16.55 -16.34 4.07
C ALA A 116 16.84 -17.58 4.93
N ALA A 117 16.20 -18.72 4.64
CA ALA A 117 16.37 -19.99 5.34
C ALA A 117 17.30 -20.97 4.61
N ALA A 118 17.72 -20.66 3.38
CA ALA A 118 18.50 -21.55 2.53
C ALA A 118 19.82 -21.97 3.19
N GLY A 119 20.14 -23.27 3.11
CA GLY A 119 21.37 -23.83 3.67
C GLY A 119 22.61 -23.61 2.80
N THR A 120 22.43 -23.19 1.55
CA THR A 120 23.52 -22.92 0.61
C THR A 120 23.25 -21.67 -0.25
N LYS A 121 24.31 -21.08 -0.83
CA LYS A 121 24.15 -19.96 -1.77
C LYS A 121 23.42 -20.37 -3.05
N SER A 122 23.58 -21.62 -3.50
CA SER A 122 22.88 -22.14 -4.69
C SER A 122 21.38 -22.22 -4.45
N GLU A 123 20.97 -22.83 -3.32
CA GLU A 123 19.56 -22.90 -2.94
C GLU A 123 18.95 -21.51 -2.76
N MET A 124 19.70 -20.58 -2.15
CA MET A 124 19.29 -19.19 -2.05
C MET A 124 19.05 -18.56 -3.42
N ALA A 125 19.97 -18.74 -4.37
CA ALA A 125 19.85 -18.20 -5.72
C ALA A 125 18.59 -18.72 -6.43
N ASP A 126 18.26 -20.00 -6.28
CA ASP A 126 17.02 -20.57 -6.86
C ASP A 126 15.76 -19.90 -6.30
N HIS A 127 15.72 -19.65 -4.98
CA HIS A 127 14.61 -18.95 -4.36
C HIS A 127 14.55 -17.47 -4.77
N VAL A 128 15.69 -16.80 -4.87
CA VAL A 128 15.75 -15.42 -5.38
C VAL A 128 15.24 -15.36 -6.81
N GLN A 129 15.64 -16.27 -7.69
CA GLN A 129 15.14 -16.33 -9.06
C GLN A 129 13.61 -16.49 -9.10
N ARG A 130 13.05 -17.35 -8.25
CA ARG A 130 11.59 -17.51 -8.13
C ARG A 130 10.91 -16.24 -7.57
N ALA A 131 11.54 -15.56 -6.61
CA ALA A 131 11.06 -14.29 -6.08
C ALA A 131 11.03 -13.21 -7.17
N THR A 132 12.10 -13.09 -7.95
CA THR A 132 12.21 -12.17 -9.09
C THR A 132 11.21 -12.51 -10.19
N ALA A 133 10.98 -13.78 -10.51
CA ALA A 133 9.97 -14.17 -11.49
C ALA A 133 8.53 -13.83 -11.03
N ALA A 134 8.26 -13.89 -9.74
CA ALA A 134 6.99 -13.46 -9.16
C ALA A 134 6.86 -11.92 -9.15
N GLY A 135 7.90 -11.22 -8.69
CA GLY A 135 7.96 -9.76 -8.61
C GLY A 135 8.04 -9.06 -9.97
N GLY A 136 8.69 -9.67 -10.96
CA GLY A 136 8.81 -9.15 -12.34
C GLY A 136 7.47 -9.11 -13.10
N LYS A 137 6.41 -9.72 -12.56
CA LYS A 137 5.03 -9.54 -13.06
C LYS A 137 4.39 -8.24 -12.56
N ALA A 138 5.06 -7.51 -11.66
CA ALA A 138 4.55 -6.25 -11.14
C ALA A 138 4.55 -5.16 -12.24
N PRO A 139 3.46 -4.37 -12.34
CA PRO A 139 3.37 -3.32 -13.35
C PRO A 139 4.11 -2.03 -12.95
N SER A 140 5.27 -2.10 -12.30
CA SER A 140 5.97 -0.94 -11.71
C SER A 140 6.30 0.16 -12.73
N THR A 141 6.69 -0.21 -13.95
CA THR A 141 6.91 0.74 -15.06
C THR A 141 5.61 1.45 -15.45
N GLN A 142 4.51 0.70 -15.58
CA GLN A 142 3.20 1.27 -15.93
C GLN A 142 2.68 2.17 -14.81
N ILE A 143 2.87 1.79 -13.55
CA ILE A 143 2.50 2.62 -12.38
C ILE A 143 3.23 3.95 -12.44
N ARG A 144 4.56 3.93 -12.63
CA ARG A 144 5.37 5.16 -12.73
C ARG A 144 4.88 6.06 -13.87
N GLN A 145 4.64 5.49 -15.05
CA GLN A 145 4.08 6.23 -16.20
C GLN A 145 2.73 6.87 -15.87
N LEU A 146 1.78 6.12 -15.29
CA LEU A 146 0.44 6.62 -14.97
C LEU A 146 0.44 7.72 -13.90
N LEU A 147 1.42 7.69 -13.00
CA LEU A 147 1.66 8.68 -11.94
C LEU A 147 2.53 9.86 -12.41
N GLY A 148 3.04 9.85 -13.65
CA GLY A 148 3.94 10.89 -14.16
C GLY A 148 5.30 10.92 -13.46
N LEU A 149 5.75 9.77 -12.94
CA LEU A 149 7.03 9.61 -12.27
C LEU A 149 8.14 9.28 -13.28
N PRO A 150 9.40 9.65 -12.99
CA PRO A 150 10.54 9.21 -13.80
C PRO A 150 10.67 7.68 -13.80
N LYS A 151 11.41 7.17 -14.78
CA LYS A 151 11.79 5.75 -14.84
C LYS A 151 12.51 5.35 -13.54
N TYR A 152 12.38 4.09 -13.16
CA TYR A 152 13.13 3.53 -12.03
C TYR A 152 14.63 3.61 -12.31
N ASP A 153 15.39 4.11 -11.34
CA ASP A 153 16.85 4.11 -11.30
C ASP A 153 17.28 3.48 -9.97
N GLU A 154 18.00 2.38 -10.05
CA GLU A 154 18.56 1.62 -8.91
C GLU A 154 19.52 2.48 -8.07
N LYS A 155 20.17 3.46 -8.71
CA LYS A 155 21.10 4.39 -8.04
C LYS A 155 20.42 5.27 -7.00
N ASP A 156 19.10 5.45 -7.08
CA ASP A 156 18.33 6.22 -6.09
C ASP A 156 18.24 5.50 -4.72
N TYR A 157 18.60 4.22 -4.65
CA TYR A 157 18.42 3.34 -3.49
C TYR A 157 19.73 2.71 -2.99
N SER A 158 20.84 3.07 -3.65
CA SER A 158 22.20 2.58 -3.44
C SER A 158 22.89 3.17 -2.22
#